data_AF-A0A9E5N2S6-F1
#
_entry.id   AF-A0A9E5N2S6-F1
#
_cell.length_a   1.000
_cell.length_b   1.000
_cell.length_c   1.000
_cell.angle_alpha   90.00
_cell.angle_beta   90.00
_cell.angle_gamma   90.00
#
_symmetry.space_group_name_H-M   'P 1'
#
loop_
_entity.id
_entity.type
_entity.pdbx_description
1 polymer ?
#
loop_
_entity_poly.entity_id
_entity_poly.type
_entity_poly.pdbx_seq_one_letter_code
_entity_poly.pdbx_strand_id
1 'polypeptide(L)'
;MSEAHEKLRGTIQQLHAELESLEQMDQDVERLLQTAVADIHQALEQGTELTEQPSHITSRLTEAARHFEDSHPTLSGIIGSLIDTLSRMGI
;
A
#
# COMPACT_ATOMS: atom_id res chain seq x y z
N MET A 1 -1.76 -16.54 -11.97
CA MET A 1 -1.91 -15.64 -10.82
C MET A 1 -0.92 -16.11 -9.77
N SER A 2 0.18 -15.38 -9.57
CA SER A 2 1.24 -15.78 -8.62
C SER A 2 0.73 -15.60 -7.18
N GLU A 3 1.08 -16.49 -6.25
CA GLU A 3 0.70 -16.40 -4.82
C GLU A 3 1.02 -15.01 -4.21
N ALA A 4 2.07 -14.35 -4.70
CA ALA A 4 2.42 -13.00 -4.29
C ALA A 4 1.34 -11.94 -4.60
N HIS A 5 0.63 -12.08 -5.72
CA HIS A 5 -0.43 -11.14 -6.11
C HIS A 5 -1.66 -11.31 -5.21
N GLU A 6 -2.02 -12.55 -4.90
CA GLU A 6 -3.13 -12.87 -4.00
C GLU A 6 -2.86 -12.32 -2.59
N LYS A 7 -1.64 -12.51 -2.10
CA LYS A 7 -1.20 -12.01 -0.78
C LYS A 7 -1.20 -10.48 -0.73
N LEU A 8 -0.72 -9.82 -1.78
CA LEU A 8 -0.73 -8.36 -1.86
C LEU A 8 -2.16 -7.83 -1.84
N ARG A 9 -3.06 -8.41 -2.64
CA ARG A 9 -4.48 -8.05 -2.67
C ARG A 9 -5.14 -8.21 -1.31
N GLY A 10 -4.87 -9.33 -0.60
CA GLY A 10 -5.38 -9.54 0.75
C GLY A 10 -4.88 -8.49 1.74
N THR A 11 -3.59 -8.12 1.66
CA THR A 11 -3.00 -7.10 2.52
C THR A 11 -3.60 -5.71 2.25
N ILE A 12 -3.87 -5.40 0.98
CA ILE A 12 -4.53 -4.16 0.55
C ILE A 12 -5.97 -4.10 1.07
N GLN A 13 -6.73 -5.20 0.98
CA GLN A 13 -8.09 -5.25 1.51
C GLN A 13 -8.11 -5.09 3.03
N GLN A 14 -7.17 -5.71 3.73
CA GLN A 14 -7.02 -5.54 5.17
C GLN A 14 -6.67 -4.10 5.54
N LEU A 15 -5.79 -3.47 4.75
CA LEU A 15 -5.45 -2.07 4.89
C LEU A 15 -6.69 -1.18 4.72
N HIS A 16 -7.47 -1.39 3.66
CA HIS A 16 -8.69 -0.62 3.41
C HIS A 16 -9.74 -0.78 4.52
N ALA A 17 -9.93 -2.00 5.03
CA ALA A 17 -10.85 -2.26 6.13
C ALA A 17 -10.42 -1.57 7.44
N GLU A 18 -9.12 -1.57 7.74
CA GLU A 18 -8.58 -0.83 8.89
C GLU A 18 -8.75 0.69 8.69
N LEU A 19 -8.49 1.20 7.49
CA LEU A 19 -8.70 2.60 7.14
C LEU A 19 -10.18 3.02 7.30
N GLU A 20 -11.13 2.22 6.81
CA GLU A 20 -12.58 2.46 6.97
C GLU A 20 -13.04 2.35 8.44
N SER A 21 -12.37 1.52 9.24
CA SER A 21 -12.66 1.39 10.67
C SER A 21 -12.17 2.60 11.48
N LEU A 22 -11.29 3.44 10.93
CA LEU A 22 -10.85 4.67 11.59
C LEU A 22 -11.82 5.80 11.28
N GLU A 23 -12.67 6.16 12.25
CA GLU A 23 -13.59 7.32 12.15
C GLU A 23 -12.87 8.67 11.98
N GLN A 24 -11.58 8.75 12.30
CA GLN A 24 -10.76 9.95 12.13
C GLN A 24 -9.43 9.62 11.48
N MET A 25 -9.43 9.62 10.16
CA MET A 25 -8.20 9.62 9.37
C MET A 25 -8.05 10.92 8.59
N ASP A 26 -6.80 11.30 8.36
CA ASP A 26 -6.46 12.39 7.46
C ASP A 26 -6.80 12.01 6.00
N GLN A 27 -7.77 12.71 5.40
CA GLN A 27 -8.25 12.46 4.04
C GLN A 27 -7.16 12.62 2.98
N ASP A 28 -6.09 13.35 3.27
CA ASP A 28 -4.95 13.47 2.38
C ASP A 28 -4.12 12.18 2.35
N VAL A 29 -3.93 11.56 3.52
CA VAL A 29 -3.17 10.32 3.65
C VAL A 29 -3.97 9.13 3.13
N GLU A 30 -5.29 9.12 3.35
CA GLU A 30 -6.19 8.12 2.78
C GLU A 30 -6.10 8.09 1.26
N ARG A 31 -6.22 9.26 0.61
CA ARG A 31 -6.13 9.36 -0.85
C ARG A 31 -4.77 8.92 -1.36
N LEU A 32 -3.68 9.30 -0.69
CA LEU A 32 -2.33 8.89 -1.05
C LEU A 32 -2.16 7.38 -1.01
N LEU A 33 -2.71 6.73 0.02
CA LEU A 33 -2.75 5.28 0.16
C LEU A 33 -3.58 4.61 -0.94
N GLN A 34 -4.79 5.11 -1.20
CA GLN A 34 -5.67 4.60 -2.24
C GLN A 34 -5.03 4.71 -3.63
N THR A 35 -4.36 5.83 -3.94
CA THR A 35 -3.63 6.01 -5.20
C THR A 35 -2.46 5.04 -5.30
N ALA A 36 -1.62 4.93 -4.27
CA ALA A 36 -0.48 4.00 -4.28
C ALA A 36 -0.94 2.55 -4.47
N VAL A 37 -2.01 2.15 -3.80
CA VAL A 37 -2.65 0.83 -3.94
C VAL A 37 -3.18 0.60 -5.37
N ALA A 38 -3.85 1.59 -5.95
CA ALA A 38 -4.38 1.50 -7.30
C ALA A 38 -3.26 1.36 -8.33
N ASP A 39 -2.19 2.15 -8.19
CA ASP A 39 -1.01 2.09 -9.06
C ASP A 39 -0.36 0.69 -9.01
N ILE A 40 -0.21 0.13 -7.81
CA ILE A 40 0.29 -1.23 -7.60
C ILE A 40 -0.59 -2.25 -8.31
N HIS A 41 -1.91 -2.18 -8.13
CA HIS A 41 -2.86 -3.06 -8.80
C HIS A 41 -2.71 -2.97 -10.32
N GLN A 42 -2.56 -1.76 -10.85
CA GLN A 42 -2.34 -1.54 -12.27
C GLN A 42 -1.02 -2.14 -12.74
N ALA A 43 0.06 -2.02 -11.95
CA ALA A 43 1.35 -2.66 -12.22
C ALA A 43 1.22 -4.18 -12.35
N LEU A 44 0.47 -4.78 -11.43
CA LEU A 44 0.26 -6.22 -11.36
C LEU A 44 -0.59 -6.75 -12.51
N GLU A 45 -1.62 -6.00 -12.91
CA GLU A 45 -2.55 -6.42 -13.96
C GLU A 45 -2.01 -6.17 -15.37
N GLN A 46 -1.30 -5.05 -15.59
CA GLN A 46 -0.83 -4.66 -16.92
C GLN A 46 0.55 -5.24 -17.25
N GLY A 47 1.32 -5.72 -16.26
CA GLY A 47 2.67 -6.27 -16.47
C GLY A 47 3.63 -5.32 -17.19
N THR A 48 3.27 -4.04 -17.30
CA THR A 48 3.86 -3.03 -18.18
C THR A 48 3.93 -1.75 -17.38
N GLU A 49 5.14 -1.18 -17.36
CA GLU A 49 5.55 0.15 -16.92
C GLU A 49 4.48 0.92 -16.12
N LEU A 50 4.60 0.85 -14.80
CA LEU A 50 3.96 1.82 -13.93
C LEU A 50 4.20 3.24 -14.48
N THR A 51 3.14 4.05 -14.54
CA THR A 51 3.24 5.48 -14.90
C THR A 51 4.22 6.22 -13.98
N GLU A 52 4.45 5.70 -12.77
CA GLU A 52 5.43 6.18 -11.81
C GLU A 52 6.45 5.11 -11.44
N GLN A 53 7.69 5.50 -11.12
CA GLN A 53 8.70 4.51 -10.79
C GLN A 53 8.26 3.69 -9.55
N PRO A 54 8.49 2.37 -9.54
CA PRO A 54 8.18 1.52 -8.39
C PRO A 54 8.76 2.04 -7.05
N SER A 55 9.91 2.69 -7.11
CA SER A 55 10.58 3.39 -6.02
C SER A 55 9.77 4.56 -5.43
N HIS A 56 8.97 5.26 -6.24
CA HIS A 56 8.10 6.33 -5.77
C HIS A 56 6.92 5.78 -4.96
N ILE A 57 6.33 4.68 -5.41
CA ILE A 57 5.20 4.03 -4.73
C ILE A 57 5.63 3.53 -3.34
N THR A 58 6.75 2.80 -3.27
CA THR A 58 7.30 2.32 -2.00
C THR A 58 7.67 3.46 -1.07
N SER A 59 8.21 4.58 -1.59
CA SER A 59 8.53 5.77 -0.80
C SER A 59 7.26 6.44 -0.24
N ARG A 60 6.19 6.58 -1.03
CA ARG A 60 4.90 7.12 -0.57
C ARG A 60 4.27 6.27 0.52
N LEU A 61 4.27 4.95 0.35
CA LEU A 61 3.79 4.01 1.36
C LEU A 61 4.64 4.10 2.64
N THR A 62 5.95 4.24 2.51
CA THR A 62 6.85 4.39 3.67
C THR A 62 6.53 5.68 4.45
N GLU A 63 6.21 6.76 3.75
CA GLU A 63 5.83 8.03 4.37
C GLU A 63 4.48 7.94 5.08
N ALA A 64 3.49 7.27 4.46
CA ALA A 64 2.23 6.97 5.12
C ALA A 64 2.42 6.07 6.36
N ALA A 65 3.26 5.04 6.27
CA ALA A 65 3.56 4.15 7.40
C ALA A 65 4.18 4.92 8.58
N ARG A 66 5.08 5.87 8.32
CA ARG A 66 5.67 6.75 9.34
C ARG A 66 4.64 7.70 9.94
N HIS A 67 3.74 8.25 9.13
CA HIS A 67 2.67 9.11 9.62
C HIS A 67 1.76 8.35 10.61
N PHE A 68 1.47 7.09 10.33
CA PHE A 68 0.64 6.24 11.19
C PHE A 68 1.42 5.49 12.28
N GLU A 69 2.74 5.54 12.31
CA GLU A 69 3.55 4.79 13.28
C GLU A 69 3.22 5.18 14.73
N ASP A 70 2.95 6.47 14.97
CA ASP A 70 2.66 7.00 16.30
C ASP A 70 1.16 6.93 16.66
N SER A 71 0.29 7.12 15.67
CA SER A 71 -1.17 7.18 15.88
C SER A 71 -1.87 5.83 15.73
N HIS A 72 -1.40 4.98 14.80
CA HIS A 72 -2.04 3.73 14.39
C HIS A 72 -0.98 2.66 14.06
N PRO A 73 -0.33 2.05 15.07
CA PRO A 73 0.76 1.08 14.87
C PRO A 73 0.33 -0.16 14.09
N THR A 74 -0.94 -0.58 14.19
CA THR A 74 -1.50 -1.68 13.38
C THR A 74 -1.45 -1.35 11.89
N LEU A 75 -1.87 -0.14 11.51
CA LEU A 75 -1.86 0.35 10.14
C LEU A 75 -0.45 0.45 9.58
N SER A 76 0.47 1.02 10.36
CA SER A 76 1.89 1.10 10.00
C SER A 76 2.47 -0.29 9.71
N GLY A 77 2.13 -1.30 10.53
CA GLY A 77 2.54 -2.68 10.31
C GLY A 77 1.99 -3.29 9.02
N ILE A 78 0.73 -3.02 8.67
CA ILE A 78 0.12 -3.51 7.43
C ILE A 78 0.78 -2.86 6.20
N ILE A 79 1.02 -1.55 6.25
CA ILE A 79 1.71 -0.83 5.17
C ILE A 79 3.15 -1.33 5.02
N GLY A 80 3.85 -1.58 6.12
CA GLY A 80 5.18 -2.20 6.12
C GLY A 80 5.19 -3.57 5.42
N SER A 81 4.22 -4.43 5.74
CA SER A 81 4.08 -5.75 5.08
C SER A 81 3.76 -5.62 3.59
N LEU A 82 3.08 -4.55 3.17
CA LEU A 82 2.82 -4.23 1.77
C LEU A 82 4.13 -3.90 1.05
N ILE A 83 4.94 -2.99 1.62
CA ILE A 83 6.26 -2.58 1.08
C ILE A 83 7.21 -3.77 0.97
N ASP A 84 7.23 -4.65 1.97
CA ASP A 84 8.01 -5.89 1.97
C ASP A 84 7.61 -6.81 0.81
N THR A 85 6.30 -6.92 0.55
CA THR A 85 5.78 -7.75 -0.54
C THR A 85 6.15 -7.17 -1.91
N LEU A 86 6.02 -5.85 -2.08
CA LEU A 86 6.44 -5.14 -3.29
C LEU A 86 7.94 -5.31 -3.55
N SER A 87 8.76 -5.07 -2.53
CA SER A 87 10.22 -5.22 -2.61
C SER A 87 10.65 -6.64 -3.03
N ARG A 88 9.95 -7.67 -2.53
CA ARG A 88 10.20 -9.07 -2.92
C ARG A 88 9.81 -9.37 -4.37
N MET A 89 8.89 -8.61 -4.93
CA MET A 89 8.44 -8.74 -6.32
C MET A 89 9.32 -7.97 -7.30
N GLY A 90 10.26 -7.15 -6.81
CA GLY A 90 11.14 -6.33 -7.66
C GLY A 90 10.41 -5.14 -8.30
N ILE A 91 9.25 -4.79 -7.74
CA ILE A 91 8.53 -3.54 -7.95
C ILE A 91 8.94 -2.62 -6.80
#